data_AF-A0A5C8TLD6-F1
#
_entry.id   AF-A0A5C8TLD6-F1
#
_cell.length_a   1.000
_cell.length_b   1.000
_cell.length_c   1.000
_cell.angle_alpha   90.00
_cell.angle_beta   90.00
_cell.angle_gamma   90.00
#
_symmetry.space_group_name_H-M   'P 1'
#
loop_
_entity.id
_entity.type
_entity.pdbx_description
1 polymer ?
#
loop_
_entity_poly.entity_id
_entity_poly.type
_entity_poly.pdbx_seq_one_letter_code
_entity_poly.pdbx_strand_id
1 'polypeptide(L)'
;MIDAARQVIEGSQVTRVGPVGESAAAPVPTHGADAPHDPADLLGDISDSLLDAYQFAKHDGDPLTIALIEKVLFHVGRRLARGMTPAEAGIPCH
;
A
#
# COMPACT_ATOMS: atom_id res chain seq x y z
N MET A 1 -3.76 -5.93 -35.31
CA MET A 1 -4.10 -4.72 -34.55
C MET A 1 -3.60 -4.86 -33.11
N ILE A 2 -2.28 -4.86 -32.93
CA ILE A 2 -1.59 -4.87 -31.64
C ILE A 2 -0.31 -4.10 -31.92
N ASP A 3 -0.32 -2.76 -31.85
CA ASP A 3 0.94 -1.97 -31.91
C ASP A 3 0.78 -0.45 -31.62
N ALA A 4 -0.24 -0.04 -30.86
CA ALA A 4 -0.55 1.40 -30.69
C ALA A 4 -0.48 1.95 -29.26
N ALA A 5 0.05 1.19 -28.28
CA ALA A 5 0.05 1.62 -26.86
C ALA A 5 1.44 1.78 -26.23
N ARG A 6 2.50 1.95 -27.03
CA ARG A 6 3.90 1.98 -26.53
C ARG A 6 4.66 3.28 -26.83
N GLN A 7 3.99 4.43 -26.91
CA GLN A 7 4.63 5.63 -27.46
C GLN A 7 4.29 6.97 -26.77
N VAL A 8 4.05 6.99 -25.46
CA VAL A 8 3.73 8.26 -24.75
C VAL A 8 4.60 8.54 -23.50
N ILE A 9 5.63 7.75 -23.20
CA ILE A 9 6.44 7.95 -21.98
C ILE A 9 7.94 8.16 -22.28
N GLU A 10 8.28 8.97 -23.30
CA GLU A 10 9.69 9.32 -23.60
C GLU A 10 9.91 10.82 -23.88
N GLY A 11 9.06 11.71 -23.34
CA GLY A 11 9.06 13.13 -23.73
C GLY A 11 9.28 14.18 -22.65
N SER A 12 9.73 13.85 -21.42
CA SER A 12 9.85 14.87 -20.35
C SER A 12 11.11 14.76 -19.50
N GLN A 13 12.23 14.45 -20.14
CA GLN A 13 13.53 14.85 -19.61
C GLN A 13 14.24 15.67 -20.67
N VAL A 14 14.41 16.97 -20.42
CA VAL A 14 15.57 17.81 -20.81
C VAL A 14 15.23 19.29 -20.60
N THR A 15 15.98 19.92 -19.69
CA THR A 15 16.32 21.36 -19.63
C THR A 15 15.36 22.32 -18.90
N ARG A 16 15.70 22.67 -17.65
CA ARG A 16 16.32 23.99 -17.39
C ARG A 16 17.00 24.07 -16.01
N VAL A 17 18.30 24.36 -16.06
CA VAL A 17 19.14 24.84 -14.95
C VAL A 17 18.72 26.28 -14.59
N GLY A 18 18.71 26.63 -13.29
CA GLY A 18 18.15 27.86 -12.66
C GLY A 18 18.90 29.19 -12.91
N PRO A 19 18.86 30.24 -12.03
CA PRO A 19 18.49 30.22 -10.59
C PRO A 19 17.72 31.48 -10.04
N VAL A 20 17.46 31.43 -8.71
CA VAL A 20 17.11 32.50 -7.72
C VAL A 20 15.74 33.19 -7.79
N GLY A 21 14.94 32.98 -6.74
CA GLY A 21 13.70 33.70 -6.46
C GLY A 21 12.89 33.04 -5.34
N GLU A 22 13.29 33.32 -4.11
CA GLU A 22 12.68 32.96 -2.82
C GLU A 22 11.14 33.03 -2.81
N SER A 23 10.49 31.90 -2.53
CA SER A 23 9.15 31.87 -1.92
C SER A 23 8.99 30.57 -1.16
N ALA A 24 9.02 30.71 0.17
CA ALA A 24 8.96 29.68 1.21
C ALA A 24 8.28 28.37 0.78
N ALA A 25 9.08 27.32 0.63
CA ALA A 25 8.57 25.96 0.64
C ALA A 25 7.98 25.72 2.04
N ALA A 26 6.67 25.47 2.11
CA ALA A 26 6.07 24.83 3.26
C ALA A 26 6.90 23.58 3.60
N PRO A 27 7.16 23.31 4.89
CA PRO A 27 7.95 22.14 5.26
C PRO A 27 7.25 20.91 4.69
N VAL A 28 7.89 20.30 3.68
CA VAL A 28 7.59 18.93 3.29
C VAL A 28 7.73 18.15 4.59
N PRO A 29 6.69 17.42 5.06
CA PRO A 29 6.89 16.51 6.16
C PRO A 29 7.98 15.56 5.66
N THR A 30 9.18 15.74 6.20
CA THR A 30 10.22 14.74 6.16
C THR A 30 9.62 13.63 7.00
N HIS A 31 8.86 12.76 6.32
CA HIS A 31 8.44 11.49 6.88
C HIS A 31 9.75 10.85 7.32
N GLY A 32 9.90 10.80 8.64
CA GLY A 32 11.14 10.49 9.30
C GLY A 32 11.74 9.23 8.72
N ALA A 33 13.08 9.24 8.67
CA ALA A 33 13.96 8.09 8.51
C ALA A 33 13.30 6.81 8.00
N ASP A 34 13.77 6.32 6.85
CA ASP A 34 13.76 4.89 6.51
C ASP A 34 14.46 4.10 7.63
N ALA A 35 13.79 3.98 8.78
CA ALA A 35 14.03 2.91 9.71
C ALA A 35 13.64 1.65 8.93
N PRO A 36 14.48 0.60 8.96
CA PRO A 36 14.09 -0.67 8.36
C PRO A 36 12.83 -1.14 9.09
N HIS A 37 11.66 -0.93 8.49
CA HIS A 37 10.43 -1.50 9.00
C HIS A 37 10.58 -3.01 8.93
N ASP A 38 10.29 -3.67 10.05
CA ASP A 38 10.16 -5.12 10.02
C ASP A 38 9.06 -5.45 8.99
N PRO A 39 9.31 -6.36 8.02
CA PRO A 39 8.26 -6.80 7.11
C PRO A 39 7.00 -7.31 7.82
N ALA A 40 7.10 -7.75 9.08
CA ALA A 40 5.95 -8.08 9.91
C ALA A 40 5.11 -6.84 10.29
N ASP A 41 5.75 -5.74 10.68
CA ASP A 41 5.08 -4.49 11.04
C ASP A 41 4.33 -3.91 9.83
N LEU A 42 4.97 -3.91 8.66
CA LEU A 42 4.36 -3.44 7.41
C LEU A 42 3.08 -4.25 7.05
N LEU A 43 3.08 -5.56 7.32
CA LEU A 43 1.92 -6.40 7.07
C LEU A 43 0.79 -6.15 8.09
N GLY A 44 1.12 -5.81 9.33
CA GLY A 44 0.16 -5.34 10.33
C GLY A 44 -0.55 -4.08 9.85
N ASP A 45 0.22 -3.06 9.46
CA ASP A 45 -0.31 -1.77 8.99
C ASP A 45 -1.20 -1.90 7.75
N ILE A 46 -0.82 -2.79 6.80
CA ILE A 46 -1.64 -3.11 5.62
C ILE A 46 -2.96 -3.77 6.05
N SER A 47 -2.92 -4.67 7.03
CA SER A 47 -4.11 -5.39 7.50
C SER A 47 -5.11 -4.43 8.16
N ASP A 48 -4.61 -3.53 9.00
CA ASP A 48 -5.45 -2.51 9.67
C ASP A 48 -6.06 -1.55 8.64
N SER A 49 -5.27 -1.07 7.68
CA SER A 49 -5.76 -0.21 6.60
C SER A 49 -6.86 -0.88 5.75
N LEU A 50 -6.73 -2.19 5.49
CA LEU A 50 -7.75 -2.95 4.76
C LEU A 50 -9.04 -3.15 5.58
N LEU A 51 -8.93 -3.28 6.90
CA LEU A 51 -10.09 -3.35 7.79
C LEU A 51 -10.84 -2.02 7.83
N ASP A 52 -10.12 -0.89 7.90
CA ASP A 52 -10.73 0.44 7.82
C ASP A 52 -11.44 0.65 6.47
N ALA A 53 -10.77 0.33 5.36
CA ALA A 53 -11.36 0.39 4.03
C ALA A 53 -12.63 -0.46 3.91
N TYR A 54 -12.66 -1.63 4.54
CA TYR A 54 -13.85 -2.49 4.57
C TYR A 54 -15.02 -1.83 5.31
N GLN A 55 -14.77 -1.15 6.43
CA GLN A 55 -15.80 -0.44 7.18
C GLN A 55 -16.35 0.74 6.37
N PHE A 56 -15.48 1.50 5.69
CA PHE A 56 -15.92 2.57 4.79
C PHE A 56 -16.76 2.01 3.63
N ALA A 57 -16.32 0.94 2.99
CA ALA A 57 -17.07 0.31 1.89
C ALA A 57 -18.45 -0.21 2.34
N LYS A 58 -18.54 -0.76 3.55
CA LYS A 58 -19.82 -1.15 4.15
C LYS A 58 -20.73 0.04 4.40
N HIS A 59 -20.18 1.13 4.91
CA HIS A 59 -20.92 2.35 5.15
C HIS A 59 -21.44 2.96 3.83
N ASP A 60 -20.63 2.96 2.79
CA ASP A 60 -20.99 3.49 1.46
C ASP A 60 -21.94 2.58 0.69
N GLY A 61 -22.05 1.30 1.09
CA GLY A 61 -23.02 0.34 0.54
C GLY A 61 -22.69 -0.13 -0.88
N ASP A 62 -21.44 0.03 -1.34
CA ASP A 62 -21.01 -0.46 -2.64
C ASP A 62 -20.61 -1.95 -2.59
N PRO A 63 -21.44 -2.86 -3.12
CA PRO A 63 -21.18 -4.30 -3.04
C PRO A 63 -19.93 -4.74 -3.79
N LEU A 64 -19.52 -4.02 -4.85
CA LEU A 64 -18.33 -4.39 -5.62
C LEU A 64 -17.06 -4.10 -4.82
N THR A 65 -16.98 -2.91 -4.22
CA THR A 65 -15.86 -2.52 -3.38
C THR A 65 -15.75 -3.42 -2.15
N ILE A 66 -16.87 -3.75 -1.51
CA ILE A 66 -16.91 -4.71 -0.40
C ILE A 66 -16.30 -6.06 -0.81
N ALA A 67 -16.76 -6.63 -1.93
CA ALA A 67 -16.28 -7.94 -2.41
C ALA A 67 -14.78 -7.92 -2.78
N LEU A 68 -14.28 -6.82 -3.34
CA LEU A 68 -12.87 -6.66 -3.66
C LEU A 68 -12.01 -6.62 -2.39
N ILE A 69 -12.42 -5.86 -1.38
CA ILE A 69 -11.69 -5.76 -0.11
C ILE A 69 -11.70 -7.11 0.61
N GLU A 70 -12.83 -7.82 0.65
CA GLU A 70 -12.90 -9.17 1.23
C GLU A 70 -11.93 -10.14 0.55
N LYS A 71 -11.82 -10.09 -0.79
CA LYS A 71 -10.87 -10.92 -1.54
C LYS A 71 -9.42 -10.58 -1.20
N VAL A 72 -9.09 -9.31 -1.01
CA VAL A 72 -7.75 -8.87 -0.62
C VAL A 72 -7.43 -9.31 0.80
N LEU A 73 -8.33 -9.07 1.76
CA LEU A 73 -8.21 -9.52 3.14
C LEU A 73 -7.98 -11.02 3.23
N PHE A 74 -8.74 -11.82 2.47
CA PHE A 74 -8.54 -13.26 2.41
C PHE A 74 -7.14 -13.63 1.88
N HIS A 75 -6.66 -12.95 0.84
CA HIS A 75 -5.34 -13.22 0.26
C HIS A 75 -4.22 -12.88 1.24
N VAL A 76 -4.30 -11.73 1.91
CA VAL A 76 -3.33 -11.27 2.91
C VAL A 76 -3.34 -12.19 4.13
N GLY A 77 -4.51 -12.49 4.70
CA GLY A 77 -4.64 -13.40 5.83
C GLY A 77 -4.10 -14.81 5.54
N ARG A 78 -4.35 -15.34 4.34
CA ARG A 78 -3.77 -16.63 3.90
C ARG A 78 -2.26 -16.57 3.78
N ARG A 79 -1.68 -15.44 3.34
CA ARG A 79 -0.23 -15.26 3.25
C ARG A 79 0.40 -15.19 4.63
N LEU A 80 -0.22 -14.49 5.57
CA LEU A 80 0.20 -14.42 6.97
C LEU A 80 0.21 -15.79 7.62
N ALA A 81 -0.88 -16.55 7.47
CA ALA A 81 -1.00 -17.89 8.03
C ALA A 81 0.06 -18.88 7.50
N ARG A 82 0.60 -18.67 6.28
CA ARG A 82 1.69 -19.50 5.74
C ARG A 82 3.05 -19.20 6.37
N GLY A 83 3.23 -18.01 6.94
CA GLY A 83 4.43 -17.63 7.65
C GLY A 83 4.41 -17.98 9.14
N MET A 84 3.22 -18.23 9.70
CA MET A 84 3.06 -18.57 11.12
C MET A 84 3.31 -20.05 11.41
N THR A 85 4.10 -20.29 12.44
CA THR A 85 4.14 -21.57 13.14
C THR A 85 2.86 -21.77 13.99
N PRO A 86 2.50 -23.02 14.33
CA PRO A 86 1.35 -23.26 15.20
C PRO A 86 1.42 -22.54 16.54
N ALA A 87 2.63 -22.40 17.12
CA ALA A 87 2.85 -21.69 18.37
C ALA A 87 2.54 -20.20 18.26
N GLU A 88 2.95 -19.55 17.17
CA GLU A 88 2.63 -18.15 16.87
C GLU A 88 1.14 -17.95 16.59
N ALA A 89 0.47 -18.97 16.05
CA ALA A 89 -0.98 -18.98 15.87
C ALA A 89 -1.78 -19.31 17.15
N GLY A 90 -1.09 -19.54 18.29
CA GLY A 90 -1.74 -19.91 19.56
C GLY A 90 -2.38 -21.31 19.53
N ILE A 91 -1.98 -22.17 18.61
CA ILE A 91 -2.48 -23.54 18.48
C ILE A 91 -1.62 -24.43 19.39
N PRO A 92 -2.19 -25.08 20.42
CA PRO A 92 -1.44 -25.98 21.26
C PRO A 92 -0.98 -27.19 20.45
N CYS A 93 0.34 -27.38 20.35
CA CYS A 93 0.95 -28.58 19.79
C CYS A 93 0.99 -29.66 20.88
N HIS A 94 0.36 -30.80 20.62
CA HIS A 94 0.44 -31.99 21.46
C HIS A 94 1.61 -32.89 21.08
#